data_AF-W4FF89-F1
#
_entry.id   AF-W4FF89-F1
#
_cell.length_a   1.000
_cell.length_b   1.000
_cell.length_c   1.000
_cell.angle_alpha   90.00
_cell.angle_beta   90.00
_cell.angle_gamma   90.00
#
_symmetry.space_group_name_H-M   'P 1'
#
loop_
_entity.id
_entity.type
_entity.pdbx_description
1 polymer ?
#
loop_
_entity_poly.entity_id
_entity_poly.type
_entity_poly.pdbx_seq_one_letter_code
_entity_poly.pdbx_strand_id
1 'polypeptide(L)'
;MAAAPWTAGALWVNPRMLLLIGVCCWSTMFLFVMRGNWCSMDDGYLRVDHRLRTHGGGSSSSSSRGIIMCLHNGMVPMALSLVQELRTLGNTDAIHMYHCGADEMTPLSRTTILAVDPSVQFIDVCTDMVGSGKLREDQVPSFRSYWLKPLALIHTSLDHVMLMDTDVMVFHDPALLWDVQGYKDTGTLFFRDREILIQMFLTDIIEFPDHSKKLALHALIESFDYAKFNLEYNPSSSLLNSLAWKGEAAHEQDSSITVIQKSKAPLAMDVLFYLVTQEIHKYRPIFTHGDKELFWLAYELSHLPYFFSPWANSGSARPGDMQNHPNTLCGDLAQWVPDVRFQHVLLHINGAYVFNPHASHLAAILDMEGRREKLLSNLPTNVSAQRRRSKALVRAHDPDNLWNDICLFNRGSEPIREQDAAAMRRKINSAVDIAIELEAAKKEIESKITTPPAM
;
A
#
# COMPACT_ATOMS: atom_id res chain seq x y z
N MET A 1 18.51 -60.22 1.58
CA MET A 1 18.70 -60.89 2.89
C MET A 1 18.30 -59.90 3.97
N ALA A 2 17.34 -60.31 4.82
CA ALA A 2 16.92 -59.66 6.07
C ALA A 2 18.12 -59.57 7.06
N ALA A 3 18.15 -58.87 8.19
CA ALA A 3 17.18 -58.24 9.10
C ALA A 3 17.99 -57.28 10.03
N ALA A 4 17.51 -56.05 10.32
CA ALA A 4 16.93 -55.60 11.60
C ALA A 4 17.95 -55.07 12.66
N PRO A 5 17.53 -54.48 13.80
CA PRO A 5 17.37 -53.02 13.99
C PRO A 5 18.17 -52.46 15.20
N TRP A 6 18.28 -51.13 15.32
CA TRP A 6 18.82 -50.47 16.53
C TRP A 6 17.75 -49.63 17.22
N THR A 7 17.51 -49.96 18.49
CA THR A 7 16.63 -49.28 19.45
C THR A 7 17.32 -48.06 20.06
N ALA A 8 16.64 -46.92 20.10
CA ALA A 8 17.08 -45.73 20.82
C ALA A 8 16.71 -45.83 22.32
N GLY A 9 17.71 -45.75 23.20
CA GLY A 9 17.55 -45.59 24.64
C GLY A 9 17.57 -44.11 25.02
N ALA A 10 16.53 -43.66 25.71
CA ALA A 10 16.41 -42.30 26.25
C ALA A 10 17.31 -42.10 27.48
N LEU A 11 18.04 -40.98 27.54
CA LEU A 11 18.76 -40.50 28.71
C LEU A 11 18.07 -39.24 29.24
N TRP A 12 17.54 -39.33 30.45
CA TRP A 12 16.95 -38.24 31.22
C TRP A 12 18.04 -37.35 31.83
N VAL A 13 17.95 -36.03 31.66
CA VAL A 13 18.85 -35.04 32.27
C VAL A 13 18.07 -34.21 33.30
N ASN A 14 18.68 -34.03 34.48
CA ASN A 14 18.09 -33.47 35.70
C ASN A 14 17.97 -31.92 35.65
N PRO A 15 16.79 -31.31 35.91
CA PRO A 15 16.55 -29.87 35.68
C PRO A 15 17.27 -28.89 36.62
N ARG A 16 18.01 -29.37 37.63
CA ARG A 16 18.68 -28.49 38.61
C ARG A 16 20.08 -28.02 38.22
N MET A 17 20.64 -28.52 37.12
CA MET A 17 22.00 -28.14 36.68
C MET A 17 22.01 -26.98 35.66
N LEU A 18 20.88 -26.65 35.04
CA LEU A 18 20.76 -25.56 34.06
C LEU A 18 20.53 -24.18 34.71
N LEU A 19 20.18 -24.12 36.00
CA LEU A 19 19.87 -22.85 36.68
C LEU A 19 21.10 -22.13 37.27
N LEU A 20 22.26 -22.78 37.34
CA LEU A 20 23.47 -22.21 37.98
C LEU A 20 24.49 -21.62 36.99
N ILE A 21 24.29 -21.81 35.68
CA ILE A 21 25.16 -21.22 34.64
C ILE A 21 24.59 -19.90 34.10
N GLY A 22 23.28 -19.66 34.24
CA GLY A 22 22.61 -18.45 33.75
C GLY A 22 22.77 -17.19 34.62
N VAL A 23 23.23 -17.30 35.86
CA VAL A 23 23.25 -16.16 36.81
C VAL A 23 24.60 -15.43 36.85
N CYS A 24 25.69 -16.01 36.33
CA CYS A 24 27.00 -15.35 36.31
C CYS A 24 27.28 -14.47 35.07
N CYS A 25 26.47 -14.54 34.01
CA CYS A 25 26.66 -13.72 32.80
C CYS A 25 25.89 -12.38 32.79
N TRP A 26 25.06 -12.11 33.80
CA TRP A 26 24.23 -10.89 33.84
C TRP A 26 24.79 -9.76 34.71
N SER A 27 25.87 -9.98 35.47
CA SER A 27 26.49 -8.97 36.33
C SER A 27 27.67 -8.22 35.70
N THR A 28 28.12 -8.59 34.50
CA THR A 28 29.23 -7.93 33.78
C THR A 28 28.80 -6.97 32.67
N MET A 29 27.53 -6.97 32.25
CA MET A 29 27.04 -6.08 31.18
C MET A 29 26.42 -4.77 31.69
N PHE A 30 26.28 -4.58 33.01
CA PHE A 30 25.61 -3.40 33.60
C PHE A 30 26.57 -2.31 34.10
N LEU A 31 27.90 -2.50 33.95
CA LEU A 31 28.92 -1.55 34.43
C LEU A 31 29.69 -0.81 33.30
N PHE A 32 29.32 -1.01 32.03
CA PHE A 32 29.97 -0.35 30.88
C PHE A 32 29.16 0.78 30.22
N VAL A 33 27.97 1.13 30.74
CA VAL A 33 27.11 2.19 30.18
C VAL A 33 27.24 3.54 30.92
N MET A 34 28.13 3.65 31.91
CA MET A 34 28.31 4.91 32.66
C MET A 34 29.79 5.24 32.84
N ARG A 35 30.44 5.79 31.81
CA ARG A 35 31.47 6.84 31.86
C ARG A 35 32.17 7.01 30.52
N GLY A 36 32.02 8.19 29.92
CA GLY A 36 32.78 8.62 28.74
C GLY A 36 32.45 10.05 28.35
N ASN A 37 32.88 11.01 29.16
CA ASN A 37 32.95 12.42 28.79
C ASN A 37 33.94 12.60 27.62
N TRP A 38 33.57 13.34 26.58
CA TRP A 38 34.55 14.16 25.87
C TRP A 38 33.97 15.45 25.28
N CYS A 39 34.57 16.54 25.76
CA CYS A 39 34.89 17.85 25.18
C CYS A 39 34.13 18.38 23.94
N SER A 40 33.64 19.60 24.18
CA SER A 40 33.40 20.71 23.26
C SER A 40 34.48 20.89 22.18
N MET A 41 34.05 21.09 20.94
CA MET A 41 34.69 21.98 19.97
C MET A 41 33.62 22.49 19.02
N ASP A 42 33.43 23.81 19.03
CA ASP A 42 32.60 24.58 18.11
C ASP A 42 33.07 24.42 16.66
N ASP A 43 32.13 24.35 15.71
CA ASP A 43 32.23 25.17 14.50
C ASP A 43 30.90 25.22 13.72
N GLY A 44 30.54 26.44 13.31
CA GLY A 44 29.92 26.66 11.99
C GLY A 44 28.41 26.60 11.87
N TYR A 45 27.75 27.70 12.24
CA TYR A 45 26.41 28.10 11.80
C TYR A 45 26.16 27.88 10.29
N LEU A 46 25.04 27.24 9.95
CA LEU A 46 24.15 27.62 8.83
C LEU A 46 22.74 27.08 9.13
N ARG A 47 22.04 27.77 10.04
CA ARG A 47 20.59 27.66 10.20
C ARG A 47 19.94 28.23 8.94
N VAL A 48 19.41 27.36 8.09
CA VAL A 48 18.44 27.76 7.07
C VAL A 48 17.10 27.92 7.78
N ASP A 49 16.78 29.18 8.07
CA ASP A 49 15.51 29.62 8.65
C ASP A 49 14.39 29.34 7.63
N HIS A 50 13.73 28.18 7.71
CA HIS A 50 12.48 27.92 6.98
C HIS A 50 11.35 28.72 7.65
N ARG A 51 11.37 30.04 7.45
CA ARG A 51 10.22 30.89 7.75
C ARG A 51 9.08 30.51 6.82
N LEU A 52 7.99 30.05 7.44
CA LEU A 52 6.63 30.15 6.93
C LEU A 52 6.45 31.47 6.17
N ARG A 53 6.47 31.41 4.84
CA ARG A 53 6.08 32.53 3.98
C ARG A 53 4.58 32.48 3.79
N THR A 54 3.87 33.20 4.63
CA THR A 54 2.56 33.76 4.30
C THR A 54 2.77 34.97 3.40
N HIS A 55 2.60 34.79 2.09
CA HIS A 55 2.34 35.89 1.18
C HIS A 55 1.03 35.62 0.43
N GLY A 56 0.00 36.35 0.84
CA GLY A 56 -1.20 36.55 0.05
C GLY A 56 -0.94 37.52 -1.11
N GLY A 57 -1.58 37.24 -2.24
CA GLY A 57 -1.52 38.10 -3.42
C GLY A 57 -2.09 37.44 -4.67
N GLY A 58 -3.41 37.23 -4.72
CA GLY A 58 -4.19 37.22 -5.97
C GLY A 58 -3.91 36.14 -7.01
N SER A 59 -4.43 34.94 -6.76
CA SER A 59 -4.91 34.04 -7.82
C SER A 59 -6.13 33.34 -7.23
N SER A 60 -7.23 33.25 -7.98
CA SER A 60 -8.43 32.51 -7.59
C SER A 60 -8.06 31.19 -6.91
N SER A 61 -8.75 30.83 -5.84
CA SER A 61 -8.59 29.58 -5.09
C SER A 61 -8.84 28.34 -5.97
N SER A 62 -7.93 28.05 -6.90
CA SER A 62 -7.83 26.73 -7.52
C SER A 62 -7.47 25.80 -6.38
N SER A 63 -8.46 25.04 -5.91
CA SER A 63 -8.25 23.96 -4.94
C SER A 63 -7.05 23.14 -5.38
N SER A 64 -6.02 23.07 -4.54
CA SER A 64 -4.76 22.39 -4.86
C SER A 64 -5.06 20.91 -5.07
N ARG A 65 -4.86 20.40 -6.29
CA ARG A 65 -5.07 18.99 -6.63
C ARG A 65 -3.76 18.31 -7.03
N GLY A 66 -3.61 17.04 -6.67
CA GLY A 66 -2.40 16.29 -6.99
C GLY A 66 -2.48 14.80 -6.67
N ILE A 67 -1.47 14.09 -7.16
CA ILE A 67 -1.23 12.67 -6.94
C ILE A 67 -0.17 12.52 -5.86
N ILE A 68 -0.42 11.64 -4.91
CA ILE A 68 0.53 11.26 -3.86
C ILE A 68 0.96 9.81 -4.08
N MET A 69 2.27 9.58 -4.10
CA MET A 69 2.86 8.25 -4.13
C MET A 69 3.76 8.09 -2.90
N CYS A 70 3.61 6.98 -2.18
CA CYS A 70 4.52 6.59 -1.11
C CYS A 70 5.59 5.65 -1.65
N LEU A 71 6.86 5.92 -1.37
CA LEU A 71 7.96 5.18 -1.97
C LEU A 71 9.20 5.07 -1.07
N HIS A 72 9.98 4.03 -1.35
CA HIS A 72 11.36 3.86 -0.91
C HIS A 72 12.24 3.53 -2.11
N ASN A 73 13.57 3.52 -1.94
CA ASN A 73 14.54 3.29 -3.02
C ASN A 73 14.25 2.07 -3.93
N GLY A 74 13.63 1.00 -3.40
CA GLY A 74 13.33 -0.21 -4.16
C GLY A 74 12.16 -0.07 -5.14
N MET A 75 11.30 0.92 -4.95
CA MET A 75 10.11 1.14 -5.78
C MET A 75 10.36 2.14 -6.93
N VAL A 76 11.54 2.76 -6.98
CA VAL A 76 11.88 3.80 -7.96
C VAL A 76 11.65 3.37 -9.40
N PRO A 77 12.03 2.15 -9.85
CA PRO A 77 11.78 1.73 -11.22
C PRO A 77 10.29 1.75 -11.59
N MET A 78 9.43 1.30 -10.68
CA MET A 78 7.98 1.28 -10.92
C MET A 78 7.36 2.68 -10.82
N ALA A 79 7.76 3.45 -9.81
CA ALA A 79 7.28 4.82 -9.57
C ALA A 79 7.63 5.75 -10.74
N LEU A 80 8.88 5.72 -11.21
CA LEU A 80 9.31 6.58 -12.31
C LEU A 80 8.67 6.17 -13.64
N SER A 81 8.52 4.86 -13.87
CA SER A 81 7.75 4.35 -15.00
C SER A 81 6.29 4.81 -14.96
N LEU A 82 5.68 4.93 -13.77
CA LEU A 82 4.33 5.44 -13.60
C LEU A 82 4.25 6.95 -13.87
N VAL A 83 5.21 7.74 -13.40
CA VAL A 83 5.32 9.17 -13.72
C VAL A 83 5.38 9.38 -15.25
N GLN A 84 6.22 8.62 -15.95
CA GLN A 84 6.33 8.69 -17.42
C GLN A 84 5.00 8.38 -18.12
N GLU A 85 4.30 7.32 -17.69
CA GLU A 85 3.01 6.95 -18.29
C GLU A 85 1.94 8.01 -18.01
N LEU A 86 1.87 8.55 -16.79
CA LEU A 86 0.94 9.64 -16.45
C LEU A 86 1.14 10.86 -17.35
N ARG A 87 2.39 11.28 -17.56
CA ARG A 87 2.70 12.41 -18.47
C ARG A 87 2.40 12.08 -19.93
N THR A 88 2.66 10.86 -20.36
CA THR A 88 2.33 10.39 -21.72
C THR A 88 0.82 10.41 -21.97
N LEU A 89 0.01 10.11 -20.95
CA LEU A 89 -1.44 10.17 -21.00
C LEU A 89 -1.99 11.60 -20.91
N GLY A 90 -1.14 12.60 -20.72
CA GLY A 90 -1.52 14.02 -20.66
C GLY A 90 -1.84 14.53 -19.26
N ASN A 91 -1.60 13.75 -18.20
CA ASN A 91 -1.87 14.19 -16.85
C ASN A 91 -0.90 15.32 -16.44
N THR A 92 -1.45 16.43 -15.97
CA THR A 92 -0.69 17.61 -15.52
C THR A 92 -0.80 17.85 -14.01
N ASP A 93 -1.34 16.89 -13.26
CA ASP A 93 -1.51 17.07 -11.81
C ASP A 93 -0.14 17.05 -11.11
N ALA A 94 -0.04 17.80 -10.01
CA ALA A 94 1.15 17.82 -9.18
C ALA A 94 1.42 16.41 -8.64
N ILE A 95 2.68 15.97 -8.64
CA ILE A 95 3.07 14.67 -8.09
C ILE A 95 3.94 14.90 -6.86
N HIS A 96 3.45 14.43 -5.72
CA HIS A 96 4.14 14.48 -4.43
C HIS A 96 4.55 13.07 -4.00
N MET A 97 5.83 12.88 -3.75
CA MET A 97 6.46 11.61 -3.41
C MET A 97 6.84 11.60 -1.93
N TYR A 98 6.08 10.84 -1.15
CA TYR A 98 6.19 10.76 0.30
C TYR A 98 7.08 9.61 0.74
N HIS A 99 8.00 9.90 1.67
CA HIS A 99 8.86 8.92 2.35
C HIS A 99 8.96 9.26 3.85
N CYS A 100 9.61 8.41 4.61
CA CYS A 100 9.66 8.35 6.06
C CYS A 100 11.10 8.17 6.57
N GLY A 101 11.77 9.30 6.77
CA GLY A 101 13.15 9.36 7.23
C GLY A 101 14.17 9.54 6.10
N ALA A 102 15.32 10.09 6.49
CA ALA A 102 16.35 10.55 5.57
C ALA A 102 17.05 9.43 4.77
N ASP A 103 17.03 8.19 5.28
CA ASP A 103 17.65 7.01 4.67
C ASP A 103 16.75 6.27 3.68
N GLU A 104 15.45 6.56 3.65
CA GLU A 104 14.50 5.82 2.81
C GLU A 104 14.63 6.16 1.31
N MET A 105 15.10 7.38 1.00
CA MET A 105 15.28 7.88 -0.37
C MET A 105 16.66 8.49 -0.57
N THR A 106 17.50 7.78 -1.33
CA THR A 106 18.86 8.18 -1.66
C THR A 106 18.90 9.39 -2.61
N PRO A 107 19.99 10.19 -2.59
CA PRO A 107 20.17 11.28 -3.56
C PRO A 107 20.08 10.79 -5.01
N LEU A 108 20.70 9.65 -5.33
CA LEU A 108 20.64 9.03 -6.67
C LEU A 108 19.19 8.77 -7.10
N SER A 109 18.37 8.19 -6.23
CA SER A 109 16.97 7.89 -6.56
C SER A 109 16.16 9.15 -6.81
N ARG A 110 16.34 10.19 -5.98
CA ARG A 110 15.68 11.48 -6.14
C ARG A 110 16.10 12.18 -7.44
N THR A 111 17.40 12.24 -7.73
CA THR A 111 17.90 12.90 -8.95
C THR A 111 17.48 12.17 -10.21
N THR A 112 17.40 10.83 -10.18
CA THR A 112 16.91 10.02 -11.32
C THR A 112 15.46 10.38 -11.66
N ILE A 113 14.59 10.52 -10.65
CA ILE A 113 13.20 10.90 -10.86
C ILE A 113 13.09 12.34 -11.37
N LEU A 114 13.83 13.28 -10.76
CA LEU A 114 13.79 14.71 -11.14
C LEU A 114 14.37 14.98 -12.54
N ALA A 115 15.25 14.10 -13.03
CA ALA A 115 15.76 14.18 -14.40
C ALA A 115 14.66 13.93 -15.45
N VAL A 116 13.62 13.16 -15.10
CA VAL A 116 12.48 12.87 -15.98
C VAL A 116 11.35 13.86 -15.75
N ASP A 117 11.00 14.13 -14.49
CA ASP A 117 9.97 15.11 -14.14
C ASP A 117 10.48 16.05 -13.02
N PRO A 118 10.99 17.24 -13.37
CA PRO A 118 11.50 18.19 -12.39
C PRO A 118 10.41 18.85 -11.55
N SER A 119 9.12 18.63 -11.85
CA SER A 119 8.00 19.16 -11.07
C SER A 119 7.66 18.29 -9.85
N VAL A 120 8.19 17.06 -9.77
CA VAL A 120 7.97 16.15 -8.64
C VAL A 120 8.55 16.73 -7.35
N GLN A 121 7.77 16.65 -6.27
CA GLN A 121 8.23 17.08 -4.94
C GLN A 121 8.43 15.87 -4.03
N PHE A 122 9.52 15.86 -3.26
CA PHE A 122 9.78 14.85 -2.23
C PHE A 122 9.46 15.40 -0.85
N ILE A 123 8.73 14.63 -0.04
CA ILE A 123 8.33 15.02 1.32
C ILE A 123 8.73 13.93 2.32
N ASP A 124 9.51 14.31 3.33
CA ASP A 124 9.80 13.46 4.50
C ASP A 124 8.74 13.68 5.58
N VAL A 125 7.63 12.96 5.45
CA VAL A 125 6.48 13.18 6.34
C VAL A 125 6.79 12.76 7.77
N CYS A 126 7.67 11.78 7.98
CA CYS A 126 8.00 11.33 9.33
C CYS A 126 8.82 12.38 10.08
N THR A 127 9.81 13.00 9.43
CA THR A 127 10.54 14.13 10.01
C THR A 127 9.61 15.29 10.34
N ASP A 128 8.68 15.65 9.45
CA ASP A 128 7.74 16.76 9.68
C ASP A 128 6.74 16.44 10.82
N MET A 129 6.24 15.20 10.89
CA MET A 129 5.32 14.76 11.93
C MET A 129 5.97 14.63 13.32
N VAL A 130 7.25 14.26 13.37
CA VAL A 130 8.04 14.30 14.62
C VAL A 130 8.32 15.75 15.02
N GLY A 131 8.77 16.59 14.08
CA GLY A 131 9.05 18.00 14.35
C GLY A 131 7.84 18.80 14.82
N SER A 132 6.64 18.41 14.39
CA SER A 132 5.37 18.99 14.87
C SER A 132 4.80 18.35 16.14
N GLY A 133 5.46 17.32 16.69
CA GLY A 133 5.03 16.61 17.89
C GLY A 133 3.82 15.70 17.71
N LYS A 134 3.40 15.43 16.47
CA LYS A 134 2.28 14.53 16.15
C LYS A 134 2.68 13.06 16.21
N LEU A 135 3.93 12.75 15.88
CA LEU A 135 4.53 11.43 16.06
C LEU A 135 5.70 11.50 17.02
N ARG A 136 5.94 10.40 17.72
CA ARG A 136 7.17 10.18 18.48
C ARG A 136 8.20 9.45 17.61
N GLU A 137 9.48 9.65 17.90
CA GLU A 137 10.59 8.98 17.20
C GLU A 137 10.47 7.45 17.22
N ASP A 138 10.02 6.86 18.33
CA ASP A 138 9.84 5.40 18.46
C ASP A 138 8.72 4.85 17.54
N GLN A 139 7.83 5.70 17.04
CA GLN A 139 6.75 5.32 16.14
C GLN A 139 7.18 5.35 14.67
N VAL A 140 8.22 6.10 14.30
CA VAL A 140 8.65 6.27 12.90
C VAL A 140 8.85 4.95 12.15
N PRO A 141 9.51 3.92 12.72
CA PRO A 141 9.72 2.66 12.00
C PRO A 141 8.43 1.92 11.61
N SER A 142 7.33 2.09 12.36
CA SER A 142 6.06 1.43 12.01
C SER A 142 5.40 2.02 10.77
N PHE A 143 5.76 3.25 10.39
CA PHE A 143 5.24 3.93 9.21
C PHE A 143 6.05 3.66 7.93
N ARG A 144 7.21 2.99 8.00
CA ARG A 144 8.03 2.58 6.84
C ARG A 144 7.43 1.37 6.08
N SER A 145 6.15 1.47 5.72
CA SER A 145 5.36 0.44 5.03
C SER A 145 4.02 1.04 4.56
N TYR A 146 2.99 0.20 4.37
CA TYR A 146 1.63 0.59 3.96
C TYR A 146 1.05 1.77 4.74
N TRP A 147 1.38 1.87 6.03
CA TRP A 147 0.87 2.90 6.93
C TRP A 147 1.30 4.33 6.58
N LEU A 148 2.29 4.50 5.69
CA LEU A 148 2.71 5.83 5.24
C LEU A 148 1.62 6.57 4.45
N LYS A 149 0.79 5.85 3.68
CA LYS A 149 -0.26 6.45 2.83
C LYS A 149 -1.29 7.25 3.64
N PRO A 150 -1.91 6.71 4.71
CA PRO A 150 -2.75 7.50 5.61
C PRO A 150 -2.04 8.74 6.15
N LEU A 151 -0.77 8.59 6.57
CA LEU A 151 0.00 9.70 7.12
C LEU A 151 0.27 10.79 6.08
N ALA A 152 0.59 10.41 4.85
CA ALA A 152 0.77 11.30 3.71
C ALA A 152 -0.50 12.10 3.38
N LEU A 153 -1.66 11.43 3.38
CA LEU A 153 -2.96 12.06 3.18
C LEU A 153 -3.29 13.06 4.29
N ILE A 154 -3.02 12.72 5.55
CA ILE A 154 -3.25 13.63 6.68
C ILE A 154 -2.33 14.85 6.58
N HIS A 155 -1.05 14.62 6.25
CA HIS A 155 -0.01 15.64 6.20
C HIS A 155 -0.18 16.66 5.06
N THR A 156 -0.54 16.20 3.86
CA THR A 156 -0.48 17.02 2.65
C THR A 156 -1.30 18.30 2.72
N SER A 157 -0.80 19.36 2.06
CA SER A 157 -1.51 20.62 1.83
C SER A 157 -2.40 20.61 0.58
N LEU A 158 -2.37 19.52 -0.19
CA LEU A 158 -3.30 19.30 -1.30
C LEU A 158 -4.72 19.12 -0.75
N ASP A 159 -5.71 19.76 -1.36
CA ASP A 159 -7.12 19.55 -1.02
C ASP A 159 -7.69 18.33 -1.74
N HIS A 160 -7.49 18.24 -3.06
CA HIS A 160 -7.91 17.11 -3.87
C HIS A 160 -6.73 16.15 -4.07
N VAL A 161 -6.79 15.00 -3.45
CA VAL A 161 -5.70 14.04 -3.36
C VAL A 161 -6.07 12.75 -4.06
N MET A 162 -5.19 12.28 -4.93
CA MET A 162 -5.23 10.91 -5.46
C MET A 162 -4.01 10.16 -4.90
N LEU A 163 -4.23 9.33 -3.89
CA LEU A 163 -3.22 8.36 -3.47
C LEU A 163 -3.12 7.28 -4.54
N MET A 164 -1.91 6.94 -4.94
CA MET A 164 -1.65 5.94 -5.97
C MET A 164 -0.45 5.08 -5.60
N ASP A 165 -0.58 3.77 -5.77
CA ASP A 165 0.53 2.85 -5.56
C ASP A 165 1.53 2.97 -6.69
N THR A 166 2.80 2.75 -6.37
CA THR A 166 3.87 2.83 -7.36
C THR A 166 3.83 1.69 -8.38
N ASP A 167 3.16 0.59 -8.02
CA ASP A 167 2.91 -0.59 -8.84
C ASP A 167 1.54 -0.55 -9.56
N VAL A 168 0.91 0.62 -9.68
CA VAL A 168 -0.28 0.75 -10.55
C VAL A 168 0.11 0.88 -12.02
N MET A 169 -0.57 0.14 -12.88
CA MET A 169 -0.57 0.31 -14.34
C MET A 169 -1.87 0.98 -14.78
N VAL A 170 -1.83 2.28 -15.10
CA VAL A 170 -2.98 3.03 -15.61
C VAL A 170 -3.06 2.95 -17.14
N PHE A 171 -4.28 2.95 -17.69
CA PHE A 171 -4.52 2.85 -19.15
C PHE A 171 -5.24 4.08 -19.74
N HIS A 172 -5.63 5.02 -18.89
CA HIS A 172 -6.23 6.31 -19.24
C HIS A 172 -5.71 7.37 -18.28
N ASP A 173 -5.81 8.64 -18.67
CA ASP A 173 -5.51 9.74 -17.76
C ASP A 173 -6.43 9.64 -16.53
N PRO A 174 -5.88 9.40 -15.33
CA PRO A 174 -6.70 9.27 -14.13
C PRO A 174 -7.35 10.60 -13.72
N ALA A 175 -7.02 11.73 -14.36
CA ALA A 175 -7.73 12.98 -14.15
C ALA A 175 -9.25 12.87 -14.42
N LEU A 176 -9.70 11.88 -15.21
CA LEU A 176 -11.12 11.60 -15.38
C LEU A 176 -11.84 11.29 -14.05
N LEU A 177 -11.11 10.80 -13.03
CA LEU A 177 -11.67 10.42 -11.74
C LEU A 177 -12.16 11.65 -10.95
N TRP A 178 -11.59 12.83 -11.20
CA TRP A 178 -12.06 14.10 -10.63
C TRP A 178 -13.48 14.45 -11.09
N ASP A 179 -13.90 13.93 -12.23
CA ASP A 179 -15.19 14.25 -12.85
C ASP A 179 -16.30 13.25 -12.56
N VAL A 180 -15.98 12.13 -11.89
CA VAL A 180 -16.93 11.11 -11.48
C VAL A 180 -17.96 11.72 -10.51
N GLN A 181 -19.24 11.49 -10.79
CA GLN A 181 -20.32 12.12 -10.01
C GLN A 181 -20.25 11.74 -8.52
N GLY A 182 -19.98 10.47 -8.20
CA GLY A 182 -19.85 10.02 -6.81
C GLY A 182 -18.73 10.72 -6.03
N TYR A 183 -17.64 11.10 -6.71
CA TYR A 183 -16.59 11.94 -6.15
C TYR A 183 -17.05 13.38 -5.94
N LYS A 184 -17.71 13.98 -6.94
CA LYS A 184 -18.28 15.33 -6.83
C LYS A 184 -19.31 15.46 -5.72
N ASP A 185 -20.07 14.40 -5.46
CA ASP A 185 -21.09 14.39 -4.41
C ASP A 185 -20.43 14.24 -3.03
N THR A 186 -19.62 13.21 -2.82
CA THR A 186 -19.14 12.83 -1.48
C THR A 186 -17.75 13.38 -1.13
N GLY A 187 -16.97 13.80 -2.13
CA GLY A 187 -15.55 14.10 -1.96
C GLY A 187 -14.67 12.85 -1.93
N THR A 188 -15.21 11.66 -2.19
CA THR A 188 -14.43 10.41 -2.17
C THR A 188 -14.71 9.54 -3.39
N LEU A 189 -13.72 8.74 -3.77
CA LEU A 189 -13.89 7.64 -4.71
C LEU A 189 -12.95 6.51 -4.32
N PHE A 190 -13.58 5.40 -3.89
CA PHE A 190 -12.91 4.18 -3.46
C PHE A 190 -13.24 3.02 -4.40
N PHE A 191 -12.35 2.03 -4.46
CA PHE A 191 -12.53 0.84 -5.27
C PHE A 191 -12.79 -0.38 -4.40
N ARG A 192 -13.54 -1.35 -4.92
CA ARG A 192 -13.88 -2.57 -4.19
C ARG A 192 -12.73 -3.56 -4.28
N ASP A 193 -12.41 -4.22 -3.19
CA ASP A 193 -11.51 -5.39 -3.20
C ASP A 193 -12.29 -6.67 -3.55
N ARG A 194 -11.57 -7.78 -3.69
CA ARG A 194 -12.06 -9.14 -3.89
C ARG A 194 -13.05 -9.54 -2.80
N GLU A 195 -14.15 -10.14 -3.21
CA GLU A 195 -15.11 -10.75 -2.29
C GLU A 195 -14.58 -12.13 -1.89
N ILE A 196 -13.77 -12.17 -0.84
CA ILE A 196 -13.13 -13.40 -0.35
C ILE A 196 -13.87 -13.86 0.90
N LEU A 197 -14.42 -15.07 0.85
CA LEU A 197 -15.02 -15.75 1.99
C LEU A 197 -13.95 -16.55 2.74
N ILE A 198 -13.31 -15.89 3.69
CA ILE A 198 -12.31 -16.46 4.62
C ILE A 198 -12.41 -15.73 5.96
N GLN A 199 -11.99 -16.36 7.06
CA GLN A 199 -11.90 -15.72 8.38
C GLN A 199 -10.53 -15.04 8.54
N MET A 200 -10.43 -13.80 8.06
CA MET A 200 -9.24 -12.94 8.17
C MET A 200 -9.65 -11.47 8.11
N PHE A 201 -8.93 -10.60 8.79
CA PHE A 201 -9.12 -9.14 8.75
C PHE A 201 -10.52 -8.73 9.19
N LEU A 202 -11.38 -8.19 8.32
CA LEU A 202 -12.71 -7.69 8.70
C LEU A 202 -13.61 -8.80 9.27
N THR A 203 -13.38 -10.05 8.84
CA THR A 203 -14.13 -11.24 9.25
C THR A 203 -13.45 -12.04 10.37
N ASP A 204 -12.28 -11.60 10.85
CA ASP A 204 -11.64 -12.24 12.01
C ASP A 204 -12.55 -12.17 13.24
N ILE A 205 -12.36 -13.12 14.16
CA ILE A 205 -13.12 -13.16 15.41
C ILE A 205 -12.32 -12.51 16.53
N ILE A 206 -12.88 -11.46 17.11
CA ILE A 206 -12.40 -10.82 18.32
C ILE A 206 -13.19 -11.38 19.51
N GLU A 207 -12.47 -11.94 20.49
CA GLU A 207 -13.03 -12.37 21.76
C GLU A 207 -12.81 -11.27 22.81
N PHE A 208 -13.90 -10.81 23.43
CA PHE A 208 -13.88 -9.80 24.47
C PHE A 208 -13.66 -10.44 25.86
N PRO A 209 -13.31 -9.65 26.90
CA PRO A 209 -13.12 -10.18 28.26
C PRO A 209 -14.34 -10.89 28.86
N ASP A 210 -15.54 -10.60 28.37
CA ASP A 210 -16.80 -11.26 28.77
C ASP A 210 -17.09 -12.55 27.97
N HIS A 211 -16.12 -13.03 27.20
CA HIS A 211 -16.21 -14.16 26.27
C HIS A 211 -17.18 -13.99 25.10
N SER A 212 -17.75 -12.79 24.90
CA SER A 212 -18.49 -12.51 23.68
C SER A 212 -17.53 -12.48 22.48
N LYS A 213 -18.02 -12.98 21.34
CA LYS A 213 -17.26 -13.10 20.09
C LYS A 213 -17.94 -12.30 19.00
N LYS A 214 -17.18 -11.44 18.32
CA LYS A 214 -17.69 -10.60 17.24
C LYS A 214 -16.72 -10.61 16.06
N LEU A 215 -17.24 -10.34 14.87
CA LEU A 215 -16.39 -10.04 13.72
C LEU A 215 -15.56 -8.79 14.04
N ALA A 216 -14.33 -8.71 13.53
CA ALA A 216 -13.43 -7.60 13.80
C ALA A 216 -14.01 -6.25 13.37
N LEU A 217 -14.75 -6.22 12.25
CA LEU A 217 -15.49 -5.03 11.84
C LEU A 217 -16.58 -4.64 12.85
N HIS A 218 -17.35 -5.58 13.38
CA HIS A 218 -18.36 -5.29 14.41
C HIS A 218 -17.69 -4.80 15.70
N ALA A 219 -16.61 -5.46 16.12
CA ALA A 219 -15.83 -5.06 17.29
C ALA A 219 -15.32 -3.63 17.16
N LEU A 220 -14.79 -3.24 15.98
CA LEU A 220 -14.37 -1.88 15.70
C LEU A 220 -15.56 -0.89 15.80
N ILE A 221 -16.61 -1.12 15.02
CA ILE A 221 -17.75 -0.19 14.90
C ILE A 221 -18.48 -0.01 16.24
N GLU A 222 -18.60 -1.05 17.06
CA GLU A 222 -19.31 -0.99 18.34
C GLU A 222 -18.47 -0.44 19.50
N SER A 223 -17.14 -0.60 19.45
CA SER A 223 -16.24 -0.18 20.54
C SER A 223 -15.45 1.09 20.27
N PHE A 224 -15.63 1.70 19.08
CA PHE A 224 -14.99 2.95 18.72
C PHE A 224 -15.39 4.09 19.69
N ASP A 225 -14.44 4.94 20.05
CA ASP A 225 -14.66 6.06 20.98
C ASP A 225 -15.30 7.25 20.24
N TYR A 226 -16.58 7.11 19.88
CA TYR A 226 -17.35 8.15 19.18
C TYR A 226 -17.40 9.46 19.98
N ALA A 227 -17.47 9.38 21.30
CA ALA A 227 -17.55 10.54 22.18
C ALA A 227 -16.33 11.46 22.04
N LYS A 228 -15.14 10.90 21.80
CA LYS A 228 -13.91 11.66 21.48
C LYS A 228 -14.08 12.62 20.31
N PHE A 229 -14.96 12.29 19.36
CA PHE A 229 -15.24 13.03 18.15
C PHE A 229 -16.59 13.75 18.18
N ASN A 230 -17.24 13.84 19.35
CA ASN A 230 -18.59 14.38 19.53
C ASN A 230 -19.65 13.66 18.66
N LEU A 231 -19.50 12.35 18.53
CA LEU A 231 -20.43 11.47 17.82
C LEU A 231 -21.05 10.47 18.80
N GLU A 232 -22.13 9.83 18.36
CA GLU A 232 -22.76 8.69 19.03
C GLU A 232 -22.69 7.46 18.12
N TYR A 233 -22.90 6.26 18.64
CA TYR A 233 -22.95 5.07 17.79
C TYR A 233 -24.11 5.14 16.79
N ASN A 234 -23.82 5.20 15.48
CA ASN A 234 -24.85 5.23 14.44
C ASN A 234 -24.32 4.71 13.08
N PRO A 235 -24.13 3.38 12.91
CA PRO A 235 -23.64 2.81 11.66
C PRO A 235 -24.56 3.12 10.48
N SER A 236 -23.98 3.41 9.33
CA SER A 236 -24.72 3.78 8.13
C SER A 236 -25.49 2.60 7.54
N SER A 237 -26.60 2.90 6.87
CA SER A 237 -27.35 1.89 6.12
C SER A 237 -26.51 1.24 5.00
N SER A 238 -25.52 1.96 4.45
CA SER A 238 -24.56 1.43 3.48
C SER A 238 -23.69 0.35 4.11
N LEU A 239 -23.09 0.62 5.27
CA LEU A 239 -22.30 -0.36 6.02
C LEU A 239 -23.13 -1.59 6.36
N LEU A 240 -24.31 -1.41 6.97
CA LEU A 240 -25.17 -2.54 7.40
C LEU A 240 -25.59 -3.45 6.22
N ASN A 241 -25.63 -2.91 5.00
CA ASN A 241 -25.94 -3.65 3.79
C ASN A 241 -24.71 -4.21 3.05
N SER A 242 -23.50 -3.83 3.44
CA SER A 242 -22.25 -4.27 2.82
C SER A 242 -22.00 -5.78 2.97
N LEU A 243 -21.14 -6.33 2.10
CA LEU A 243 -20.68 -7.71 2.23
C LEU A 243 -19.80 -7.87 3.47
N ALA A 244 -18.92 -6.90 3.76
CA ALA A 244 -18.06 -6.93 4.93
C ALA A 244 -18.84 -7.04 6.25
N TRP A 245 -19.88 -6.21 6.44
CA TRP A 245 -20.73 -6.27 7.63
C TRP A 245 -21.47 -7.61 7.77
N LYS A 246 -21.87 -8.21 6.65
CA LYS A 246 -22.53 -9.53 6.65
C LYS A 246 -21.56 -10.69 6.89
N GLY A 247 -20.25 -10.41 7.04
CA GLY A 247 -19.21 -11.43 7.13
C GLY A 247 -18.94 -12.16 5.81
N GLU A 248 -19.32 -11.55 4.68
CA GLU A 248 -19.27 -12.15 3.35
C GLU A 248 -18.10 -11.64 2.49
N ALA A 249 -17.24 -10.80 3.07
CA ALA A 249 -15.98 -10.37 2.47
C ALA A 249 -14.97 -10.02 3.56
N ALA A 250 -13.79 -10.66 3.53
CA ALA A 250 -12.66 -10.32 4.41
C ALA A 250 -12.07 -8.93 4.13
N HIS A 251 -12.36 -8.37 2.95
CA HIS A 251 -11.88 -7.09 2.47
C HIS A 251 -13.01 -6.29 1.82
N GLU A 252 -12.96 -4.97 1.97
CA GLU A 252 -13.96 -4.08 1.38
C GLU A 252 -13.34 -3.15 0.33
N GLN A 253 -12.17 -2.57 0.63
CA GLN A 253 -11.51 -1.57 -0.21
C GLN A 253 -10.20 -2.06 -0.84
N ASP A 254 -10.04 -1.79 -2.13
CA ASP A 254 -8.75 -1.72 -2.81
C ASP A 254 -8.20 -0.29 -2.71
N SER A 255 -7.01 -0.10 -2.13
CA SER A 255 -6.37 1.21 -1.94
C SER A 255 -5.27 1.52 -2.96
N SER A 256 -5.17 0.76 -4.05
CA SER A 256 -4.21 1.03 -5.13
C SER A 256 -4.38 2.41 -5.77
N ILE A 257 -5.64 2.88 -5.86
CA ILE A 257 -5.99 4.27 -6.12
C ILE A 257 -7.06 4.68 -5.11
N THR A 258 -6.86 5.80 -4.43
CA THR A 258 -7.85 6.39 -3.50
C THR A 258 -7.96 7.88 -3.76
N VAL A 259 -9.16 8.37 -4.07
CA VAL A 259 -9.39 9.79 -4.40
C VAL A 259 -10.20 10.48 -3.31
N ILE A 260 -9.67 11.56 -2.73
CA ILE A 260 -10.23 12.23 -1.55
C ILE A 260 -10.14 13.76 -1.70
N GLN A 261 -11.21 14.48 -1.37
CA GLN A 261 -11.22 15.92 -1.15
C GLN A 261 -11.24 16.20 0.35
N LYS A 262 -10.10 16.64 0.90
CA LYS A 262 -9.92 16.79 2.36
C LYS A 262 -10.84 17.83 2.97
N SER A 263 -11.04 18.96 2.30
CA SER A 263 -11.85 20.09 2.79
C SER A 263 -13.33 19.73 3.02
N LYS A 264 -13.85 18.70 2.35
CA LYS A 264 -15.21 18.21 2.57
C LYS A 264 -15.38 17.37 3.83
N ALA A 265 -14.31 16.77 4.34
CA ALA A 265 -14.36 15.79 5.42
C ALA A 265 -13.20 15.95 6.42
N PRO A 266 -13.04 17.14 7.06
CA PRO A 266 -11.96 17.36 8.03
C PRO A 266 -12.02 16.37 9.19
N LEU A 267 -13.22 16.05 9.70
CA LEU A 267 -13.40 15.08 10.78
C LEU A 267 -12.90 13.68 10.40
N ALA A 268 -13.10 13.26 9.14
CA ALA A 268 -12.58 11.97 8.68
C ALA A 268 -11.04 11.94 8.69
N MET A 269 -10.35 13.07 8.53
CA MET A 269 -8.89 13.11 8.64
C MET A 269 -8.42 12.95 10.09
N ASP A 270 -9.15 13.52 11.05
CA ASP A 270 -8.87 13.34 12.48
C ASP A 270 -9.13 11.90 12.91
N VAL A 271 -10.25 11.32 12.46
CA VAL A 271 -10.56 9.90 12.70
C VAL A 271 -9.55 8.98 12.02
N LEU A 272 -9.12 9.28 10.77
CA LEU A 272 -8.08 8.50 10.09
C LEU A 272 -6.76 8.52 10.87
N PHE A 273 -6.37 9.68 11.42
CA PHE A 273 -5.18 9.78 12.24
C PHE A 273 -5.30 8.93 13.52
N TYR A 274 -6.46 8.96 14.17
CA TYR A 274 -6.72 8.12 15.35
C TYR A 274 -6.74 6.63 15.00
N LEU A 275 -7.34 6.25 13.88
CA LEU A 275 -7.33 4.87 13.39
C LEU A 275 -5.91 4.36 13.23
N VAL A 276 -5.07 5.06 12.48
CA VAL A 276 -3.71 4.60 12.14
C VAL A 276 -2.73 4.68 13.31
N THR A 277 -2.98 5.51 14.33
CA THR A 277 -2.05 5.67 15.46
C THR A 277 -2.49 4.96 16.74
N GLN A 278 -3.79 4.67 16.91
CA GLN A 278 -4.33 4.11 18.15
C GLN A 278 -5.17 2.87 17.86
N GLU A 279 -6.22 2.99 17.04
CA GLU A 279 -7.26 1.96 16.94
C GLU A 279 -6.75 0.66 16.33
N ILE A 280 -5.84 0.74 15.33
CA ILE A 280 -5.21 -0.46 14.75
C ILE A 280 -4.39 -1.29 15.75
N HIS A 281 -4.09 -0.75 16.93
CA HIS A 281 -3.32 -1.42 17.97
C HIS A 281 -4.19 -1.99 19.10
N LYS A 282 -5.49 -1.68 19.11
CA LYS A 282 -6.42 -2.06 20.20
C LYS A 282 -6.72 -3.55 20.23
N TYR A 283 -6.87 -4.18 19.06
CA TYR A 283 -7.23 -5.59 18.93
C TYR A 283 -6.21 -6.37 18.10
N ARG A 284 -6.12 -7.66 18.38
CA ARG A 284 -5.40 -8.65 17.58
C ARG A 284 -6.30 -9.85 17.34
N PRO A 285 -6.34 -10.40 16.10
CA PRO A 285 -5.68 -9.91 14.88
C PRO A 285 -6.20 -8.53 14.43
N ILE A 286 -5.41 -7.82 13.60
CA ILE A 286 -5.80 -6.50 13.07
C ILE A 286 -6.89 -6.70 12.01
N PHE A 287 -7.89 -5.83 11.98
CA PHE A 287 -9.04 -5.89 11.07
C PHE A 287 -8.73 -5.60 9.58
N THR A 288 -7.48 -5.31 9.20
CA THR A 288 -7.11 -4.82 7.86
C THR A 288 -5.79 -5.40 7.38
N HIS A 289 -5.67 -5.59 6.06
CA HIS A 289 -4.40 -5.85 5.40
C HIS A 289 -3.75 -4.52 5.01
N GLY A 290 -2.83 -4.05 5.85
CA GLY A 290 -2.22 -2.73 5.66
C GLY A 290 -3.25 -1.61 5.84
N ASP A 291 -3.13 -0.57 5.02
CA ASP A 291 -3.86 0.68 5.13
C ASP A 291 -5.28 0.65 4.53
N LYS A 292 -5.59 -0.35 3.70
CA LYS A 292 -6.68 -0.27 2.73
C LYS A 292 -8.06 -0.02 3.31
N GLU A 293 -8.38 -0.61 4.46
CA GLU A 293 -9.70 -0.43 5.07
C GLU A 293 -9.81 0.90 5.83
N LEU A 294 -8.69 1.58 6.13
CA LEU A 294 -8.68 2.77 6.98
C LEU A 294 -9.39 3.95 6.35
N PHE A 295 -9.29 4.12 5.03
CA PHE A 295 -9.84 5.30 4.35
C PHE A 295 -11.37 5.32 4.44
N TRP A 296 -12.06 4.27 4.00
CA TRP A 296 -13.52 4.24 4.08
C TRP A 296 -14.03 4.15 5.52
N LEU A 297 -13.33 3.43 6.41
CA LEU A 297 -13.69 3.35 7.81
C LEU A 297 -13.61 4.72 8.50
N ALA A 298 -12.65 5.57 8.12
CA ALA A 298 -12.56 6.91 8.67
C ALA A 298 -13.80 7.75 8.34
N TYR A 299 -14.36 7.60 7.14
CA TYR A 299 -15.61 8.27 6.76
C TYR A 299 -16.83 7.66 7.44
N GLU A 300 -16.93 6.33 7.49
CA GLU A 300 -18.01 5.61 8.16
C GLU A 300 -18.10 5.98 9.65
N LEU A 301 -16.97 5.91 10.37
CA LEU A 301 -16.89 6.26 11.80
C LEU A 301 -17.10 7.75 12.07
N SER A 302 -16.91 8.60 11.06
CA SER A 302 -17.22 10.04 11.12
C SER A 302 -18.67 10.36 10.74
N HIS A 303 -19.48 9.37 10.37
CA HIS A 303 -20.81 9.52 9.77
C HIS A 303 -20.85 10.42 8.54
N LEU A 304 -19.77 10.43 7.76
CA LEU A 304 -19.68 11.21 6.54
C LEU A 304 -19.97 10.32 5.33
N PRO A 305 -20.64 10.84 4.29
CA PRO A 305 -20.90 10.07 3.09
C PRO A 305 -19.59 9.74 2.38
N TYR A 306 -19.51 8.53 1.83
CA TYR A 306 -18.42 8.10 0.97
C TYR A 306 -18.96 7.33 -0.23
N PHE A 307 -18.16 7.29 -1.30
CA PHE A 307 -18.53 6.65 -2.56
C PHE A 307 -17.54 5.56 -2.94
N PHE A 308 -18.07 4.35 -3.10
CA PHE A 308 -17.37 3.27 -3.77
C PHE A 308 -17.79 3.21 -5.24
N SER A 309 -16.85 2.82 -6.10
CA SER A 309 -17.12 2.45 -7.49
C SER A 309 -18.35 1.54 -7.58
N PRO A 310 -19.23 1.76 -8.58
CA PRO A 310 -20.41 0.91 -8.78
C PRO A 310 -20.05 -0.49 -9.27
N TRP A 311 -18.80 -0.68 -9.72
CA TRP A 311 -18.27 -1.93 -10.23
C TRP A 311 -17.60 -2.73 -9.11
N ALA A 312 -17.66 -4.05 -9.22
CA ALA A 312 -16.79 -4.92 -8.44
C ALA A 312 -15.33 -4.78 -8.92
N ASN A 313 -14.43 -5.34 -8.13
CA ASN A 313 -13.07 -5.63 -8.58
C ASN A 313 -13.07 -6.50 -9.84
N SER A 314 -11.94 -6.47 -10.54
CA SER A 314 -11.54 -7.41 -11.57
C SER A 314 -10.19 -8.04 -11.22
N GLY A 315 -9.75 -9.02 -12.01
CA GLY A 315 -8.45 -9.66 -11.89
C GLY A 315 -7.86 -9.91 -13.27
N SER A 316 -6.55 -9.70 -13.44
CA SER A 316 -5.87 -10.05 -14.68
C SER A 316 -5.72 -11.57 -14.83
N ALA A 317 -5.58 -12.06 -16.05
CA ALA A 317 -5.24 -13.45 -16.30
C ALA A 317 -3.78 -13.73 -15.92
N ARG A 318 -3.51 -14.86 -15.27
CA ARG A 318 -2.16 -15.44 -15.19
C ARG A 318 -1.86 -16.34 -16.39
N PRO A 319 -0.58 -16.63 -16.66
CA PRO A 319 -0.21 -17.66 -17.62
C PRO A 319 -0.95 -18.98 -17.34
N GLY A 320 -1.70 -19.46 -18.32
CA GLY A 320 -2.48 -20.70 -18.24
C GLY A 320 -3.96 -20.52 -17.86
N ASP A 321 -4.38 -19.38 -17.29
CA ASP A 321 -5.77 -19.18 -16.85
C ASP A 321 -6.76 -19.35 -18.01
N MET A 322 -6.48 -18.70 -19.14
CA MET A 322 -7.35 -18.75 -20.32
C MET A 322 -7.43 -20.13 -20.96
N GLN A 323 -6.42 -20.98 -20.77
CA GLN A 323 -6.41 -22.35 -21.28
C GLN A 323 -7.17 -23.30 -20.34
N ASN A 324 -6.97 -23.16 -19.03
CA ASN A 324 -7.42 -24.14 -18.05
C ASN A 324 -8.82 -23.79 -17.48
N HIS A 325 -9.12 -22.50 -17.36
CA HIS A 325 -10.32 -22.00 -16.68
C HIS A 325 -10.66 -20.57 -17.15
N PRO A 326 -11.16 -20.39 -18.39
CA PRO A 326 -11.33 -19.07 -19.02
C PRO A 326 -12.33 -18.13 -18.31
N ASN A 327 -13.14 -18.65 -17.38
CA ASN A 327 -14.08 -17.87 -16.57
C ASN A 327 -13.59 -17.56 -15.15
N THR A 328 -12.40 -18.03 -14.77
CA THR A 328 -11.81 -17.83 -13.45
C THR A 328 -10.40 -17.25 -13.62
N LEU A 329 -10.17 -16.01 -13.19
CA LEU A 329 -8.84 -15.40 -13.32
C LEU A 329 -8.22 -15.16 -11.95
N CYS A 330 -6.93 -15.44 -11.85
CA CYS A 330 -6.20 -15.53 -10.58
C CYS A 330 -4.99 -14.58 -10.51
N GLY A 331 -4.92 -13.61 -11.42
CA GLY A 331 -3.83 -12.63 -11.47
C GLY A 331 -4.08 -11.40 -10.61
N ASP A 332 -3.41 -10.32 -10.99
CA ASP A 332 -3.34 -9.07 -10.24
C ASP A 332 -4.70 -8.38 -10.18
N LEU A 333 -4.94 -7.65 -9.09
CA LEU A 333 -6.19 -6.92 -8.88
C LEU A 333 -6.32 -5.80 -9.91
N ALA A 334 -7.52 -5.64 -10.47
CA ALA A 334 -7.78 -4.69 -11.54
C ALA A 334 -9.08 -3.93 -11.27
N GLN A 335 -9.19 -2.72 -11.79
CA GLN A 335 -10.36 -1.87 -11.60
C GLN A 335 -10.85 -1.30 -12.92
N TRP A 336 -12.16 -1.15 -13.00
CA TRP A 336 -12.85 -0.51 -14.12
C TRP A 336 -13.03 0.98 -13.86
N VAL A 337 -13.16 1.78 -14.93
CA VAL A 337 -13.52 3.19 -14.81
C VAL A 337 -14.85 3.30 -14.04
N PRO A 338 -14.89 4.02 -12.89
CA PRO A 338 -16.02 4.00 -11.97
C PRO A 338 -17.14 4.96 -12.39
N ASP A 339 -17.44 4.96 -13.68
CA ASP A 339 -18.46 5.79 -14.29
C ASP A 339 -19.24 4.95 -15.30
N VAL A 340 -20.57 4.91 -15.12
CA VAL A 340 -21.50 4.10 -15.90
C VAL A 340 -21.52 4.47 -17.39
N ARG A 341 -20.97 5.63 -17.77
CA ARG A 341 -20.78 6.06 -19.17
C ARG A 341 -19.63 5.32 -19.86
N PHE A 342 -18.69 4.76 -19.09
CA PHE A 342 -17.48 4.08 -19.59
C PHE A 342 -17.52 2.59 -19.24
N GLN A 343 -18.50 1.87 -19.82
CA GLN A 343 -18.63 0.43 -19.61
C GLN A 343 -17.50 -0.32 -20.30
N HIS A 344 -17.01 -1.38 -19.66
CA HIS A 344 -15.92 -2.23 -20.17
C HIS A 344 -14.62 -1.47 -20.47
N VAL A 345 -14.38 -0.35 -19.79
CA VAL A 345 -13.14 0.43 -19.89
C VAL A 345 -12.27 0.16 -18.66
N LEU A 346 -11.19 -0.60 -18.86
CA LEU A 346 -10.23 -0.91 -17.80
C LEU A 346 -9.51 0.38 -17.39
N LEU A 347 -9.54 0.69 -16.09
CA LEU A 347 -8.86 1.87 -15.53
C LEU A 347 -7.40 1.54 -15.23
N HIS A 348 -7.19 0.52 -14.39
CA HIS A 348 -5.85 0.13 -13.96
C HIS A 348 -5.75 -1.33 -13.50
N ILE A 349 -4.50 -1.81 -13.40
CA ILE A 349 -4.11 -3.05 -12.72
C ILE A 349 -3.12 -2.69 -11.62
N ASN A 350 -3.29 -3.21 -10.40
CA ASN A 350 -2.25 -3.22 -9.37
C ASN A 350 -1.23 -4.31 -9.73
N GLY A 351 -0.23 -3.93 -10.49
CA GLY A 351 0.60 -4.79 -11.33
C GLY A 351 1.90 -5.28 -10.71
N ALA A 352 1.97 -5.40 -9.38
CA ALA A 352 3.20 -5.85 -8.70
C ALA A 352 3.72 -7.19 -9.24
N TYR A 353 2.84 -8.10 -9.69
CA TYR A 353 3.26 -9.33 -10.35
C TYR A 353 3.52 -9.12 -11.84
N VAL A 354 2.74 -8.27 -12.51
CA VAL A 354 2.79 -8.08 -13.97
C VAL A 354 4.01 -7.29 -14.47
N PHE A 355 4.57 -6.34 -13.72
CA PHE A 355 5.67 -5.51 -14.24
C PHE A 355 6.80 -5.16 -13.27
N ASN A 356 6.76 -5.58 -12.00
CA ASN A 356 7.84 -5.27 -11.07
C ASN A 356 9.13 -6.02 -11.44
N PRO A 357 10.23 -5.33 -11.81
CA PRO A 357 11.49 -5.98 -12.20
C PRO A 357 12.17 -6.72 -11.04
N HIS A 358 11.77 -6.45 -9.80
CA HIS A 358 12.30 -7.08 -8.60
C HIS A 358 11.28 -8.02 -7.94
N ALA A 359 10.23 -8.43 -8.65
CA ALA A 359 9.24 -9.37 -8.13
C ALA A 359 9.87 -10.70 -7.68
N SER A 360 9.37 -11.26 -6.58
CA SER A 360 9.90 -12.49 -5.99
C SER A 360 9.85 -13.70 -6.93
N HIS A 361 8.84 -13.78 -7.80
CA HIS A 361 8.71 -14.85 -8.79
C HIS A 361 9.78 -14.79 -9.89
N LEU A 362 10.56 -13.70 -9.98
CA LEU A 362 11.69 -13.52 -10.87
C LEU A 362 13.04 -13.75 -10.19
N ALA A 363 13.07 -14.07 -8.89
CA ALA A 363 14.30 -14.15 -8.11
C ALA A 363 15.34 -15.15 -8.66
N ALA A 364 14.88 -16.18 -9.40
CA ALA A 364 15.76 -17.16 -10.05
C ALA A 364 16.44 -16.63 -11.32
N ILE A 365 15.98 -15.51 -11.88
CA ILE A 365 16.57 -14.87 -13.07
C ILE A 365 17.48 -13.75 -12.57
N LEU A 366 18.78 -13.88 -12.82
CA LEU A 366 19.79 -13.00 -12.24
C LEU A 366 19.95 -11.68 -13.00
N ASP A 367 19.78 -11.70 -14.32
CA ASP A 367 19.92 -10.53 -15.17
C ASP A 367 18.57 -9.86 -15.47
N MET A 368 18.59 -8.54 -15.61
CA MET A 368 17.39 -7.74 -15.83
C MET A 368 16.73 -7.97 -17.19
N GLU A 369 17.50 -8.34 -18.22
CA GLU A 369 16.96 -8.61 -19.56
C GLU A 369 16.12 -9.90 -19.58
N GLY A 370 16.62 -10.98 -18.98
CA GLY A 370 15.84 -12.21 -18.80
C GLY A 370 14.58 -11.98 -17.97
N ARG A 371 14.62 -11.06 -16.98
CA ARG A 371 13.43 -10.65 -16.23
C ARG A 371 12.43 -9.91 -17.13
N ARG A 372 12.90 -9.00 -17.99
CA ARG A 372 12.06 -8.32 -19.00
C ARG A 372 11.35 -9.32 -19.89
N GLU A 373 12.09 -10.27 -20.47
CA GLU A 373 11.53 -11.31 -21.33
C GLU A 373 10.45 -12.14 -20.59
N LYS A 374 10.71 -12.48 -19.33
CA LYS A 374 9.75 -13.22 -18.51
C LYS A 374 8.48 -12.42 -18.23
N LEU A 375 8.60 -11.14 -17.89
CA LEU A 375 7.46 -10.26 -17.66
C LEU A 375 6.64 -10.08 -18.96
N LEU A 376 7.31 -9.80 -20.08
CA LEU A 376 6.64 -9.61 -21.38
C LEU A 376 5.94 -10.87 -21.89
N SER A 377 6.52 -12.05 -21.67
CA SER A 377 5.90 -13.33 -22.04
C SER A 377 4.73 -13.71 -21.14
N ASN A 378 4.67 -13.18 -19.92
CA ASN A 378 3.61 -13.40 -18.96
C ASN A 378 2.51 -12.33 -19.00
N LEU A 379 2.52 -11.42 -19.99
CA LEU A 379 1.52 -10.35 -20.10
C LEU A 379 0.10 -10.92 -20.10
N PRO A 380 -0.81 -10.34 -19.29
CA PRO A 380 -2.19 -10.79 -19.28
C PRO A 380 -2.85 -10.49 -20.63
N THR A 381 -3.66 -11.42 -21.11
CA THR A 381 -4.48 -11.25 -22.33
C THR A 381 -5.91 -10.84 -22.01
N ASN A 382 -6.35 -11.10 -20.78
CA ASN A 382 -7.73 -10.93 -20.35
C ASN A 382 -7.78 -10.37 -18.92
N VAL A 383 -8.92 -9.78 -18.60
CA VAL A 383 -9.33 -9.37 -17.23
C VAL A 383 -10.69 -9.97 -16.92
N SER A 384 -11.04 -10.13 -15.64
CA SER A 384 -12.36 -10.64 -15.26
C SER A 384 -13.44 -9.65 -15.65
N ALA A 385 -14.57 -10.14 -16.15
CA ALA A 385 -15.59 -9.29 -16.76
C ALA A 385 -16.11 -8.18 -15.82
N GLN A 386 -16.48 -7.04 -16.40
CA GLN A 386 -17.10 -5.94 -15.67
C GLN A 386 -18.44 -6.40 -15.08
N ARG A 387 -18.60 -6.21 -13.77
CA ARG A 387 -19.80 -6.65 -13.05
C ARG A 387 -20.11 -5.73 -11.88
N ARG A 388 -21.34 -5.79 -11.41
CA ARG A 388 -21.70 -5.25 -10.10
C ARG A 388 -21.24 -6.21 -9.00
N ARG A 389 -20.94 -5.65 -7.83
CA ARG A 389 -20.50 -6.42 -6.67
C ARG A 389 -21.58 -7.40 -6.22
N SER A 390 -21.18 -8.62 -5.87
CA SER A 390 -22.06 -9.68 -5.39
C SER A 390 -21.26 -10.62 -4.49
N LYS A 391 -21.93 -11.44 -3.68
CA LYS A 391 -21.29 -12.43 -2.81
C LYS A 391 -20.31 -13.31 -3.58
N ALA A 392 -19.24 -13.75 -2.93
CA ALA A 392 -18.34 -14.74 -3.51
C ALA A 392 -19.12 -16.02 -3.88
N LEU A 393 -18.71 -16.67 -4.96
CA LEU A 393 -19.37 -17.90 -5.43
C LEU A 393 -18.84 -19.15 -4.73
N VAL A 394 -17.64 -19.05 -4.13
CA VAL A 394 -16.93 -20.14 -3.47
C VAL A 394 -16.24 -19.61 -2.23
N ARG A 395 -15.93 -20.50 -1.29
CA ARG A 395 -15.04 -20.19 -0.17
C ARG A 395 -13.60 -20.33 -0.63
N ALA A 396 -12.72 -19.46 -0.13
CA ALA A 396 -11.30 -19.59 -0.40
C ALA A 396 -10.76 -20.85 0.28
N HIS A 397 -9.91 -21.61 -0.42
CA HIS A 397 -9.32 -22.86 0.08
C HIS A 397 -10.37 -23.92 0.50
N ASP A 398 -11.52 -23.93 -0.15
CA ASP A 398 -12.52 -24.97 0.05
C ASP A 398 -11.92 -26.34 -0.31
N PRO A 399 -12.02 -27.37 0.57
CA PRO A 399 -11.54 -28.72 0.27
C PRO A 399 -12.10 -29.29 -1.04
N ASP A 400 -13.33 -28.91 -1.41
CA ASP A 400 -14.00 -29.37 -2.62
C ASP A 400 -13.67 -28.50 -3.85
N ASN A 401 -13.06 -27.34 -3.64
CA ASN A 401 -12.72 -26.39 -4.70
C ASN A 401 -11.51 -25.53 -4.31
N LEU A 402 -10.29 -26.03 -4.58
CA LEU A 402 -9.00 -25.48 -4.15
C LEU A 402 -8.59 -24.15 -4.84
N TRP A 403 -9.50 -23.20 -5.00
CA TRP A 403 -9.15 -21.85 -5.45
C TRP A 403 -8.54 -21.06 -4.29
N ASN A 404 -7.45 -20.37 -4.59
CA ASN A 404 -6.86 -19.44 -3.65
C ASN A 404 -7.72 -18.17 -3.54
N ASP A 405 -7.42 -17.41 -2.51
CA ASP A 405 -8.04 -16.14 -2.15
C ASP A 405 -7.89 -15.03 -3.22
N ILE A 406 -6.98 -15.19 -4.17
CA ILE A 406 -6.81 -14.25 -5.28
C ILE A 406 -7.63 -14.61 -6.54
N CYS A 407 -8.26 -15.77 -6.63
CA CYS A 407 -9.02 -16.18 -7.83
C CYS A 407 -10.46 -15.64 -7.85
N LEU A 408 -10.86 -15.01 -8.96
CA LEU A 408 -12.25 -14.64 -9.21
C LEU A 408 -12.99 -15.79 -9.89
N PHE A 409 -13.43 -16.75 -9.08
CA PHE A 409 -14.11 -17.94 -9.56
C PHE A 409 -15.37 -17.63 -10.37
N ASN A 410 -15.42 -18.16 -11.60
CA ASN A 410 -16.56 -18.11 -12.50
C ASN A 410 -17.20 -16.71 -12.64
N ARG A 411 -16.35 -15.68 -12.73
CA ARG A 411 -16.75 -14.28 -12.96
C ARG A 411 -16.70 -13.87 -14.43
N GLY A 412 -16.36 -14.80 -15.32
CA GLY A 412 -16.16 -14.53 -16.74
C GLY A 412 -14.90 -13.72 -17.01
N SER A 413 -14.59 -13.51 -18.28
CA SER A 413 -13.42 -12.75 -18.71
C SER A 413 -13.70 -11.92 -19.96
N GLU A 414 -12.95 -10.85 -20.11
CA GLU A 414 -12.96 -9.92 -21.24
C GLU A 414 -11.54 -9.77 -21.77
N PRO A 415 -11.33 -9.68 -23.10
CA PRO A 415 -10.02 -9.45 -23.66
C PRO A 415 -9.53 -8.05 -23.30
N ILE A 416 -8.24 -7.94 -22.93
CA ILE A 416 -7.58 -6.65 -22.77
C ILE A 416 -7.44 -6.02 -24.16
N ARG A 417 -7.76 -4.72 -24.26
CA ARG A 417 -7.66 -3.98 -25.52
C ARG A 417 -6.18 -3.87 -25.94
N GLU A 418 -5.93 -3.88 -27.24
CA GLU A 418 -4.57 -3.84 -27.78
C GLU A 418 -3.77 -2.62 -27.29
N GLN A 419 -4.41 -1.47 -27.19
CA GLN A 419 -3.82 -0.24 -26.64
C GLN A 419 -3.39 -0.36 -25.17
N ASP A 420 -4.18 -1.07 -24.35
CA ASP A 420 -3.89 -1.30 -22.93
C ASP A 420 -2.74 -2.31 -22.80
N ALA A 421 -2.73 -3.34 -23.65
CA ALA A 421 -1.61 -4.28 -23.75
C ALA A 421 -0.30 -3.60 -24.21
N ALA A 422 -0.39 -2.64 -25.14
CA ALA A 422 0.74 -1.84 -25.56
C ALA A 422 1.26 -0.96 -24.42
N ALA A 423 0.36 -0.36 -23.62
CA ALA A 423 0.74 0.39 -22.42
C ALA A 423 1.47 -0.50 -21.40
N MET A 424 0.98 -1.73 -21.17
CA MET A 424 1.68 -2.67 -20.29
C MET A 424 3.10 -3.00 -20.78
N ARG A 425 3.27 -3.24 -22.09
CA ARG A 425 4.61 -3.48 -22.69
C ARG A 425 5.54 -2.30 -22.49
N ARG A 426 5.07 -1.07 -22.77
CA ARG A 426 5.85 0.15 -22.56
C ARG A 426 6.30 0.28 -21.09
N LYS A 427 5.37 0.05 -20.17
CA LYS A 427 5.61 0.17 -18.73
C LYS A 427 6.60 -0.86 -18.20
N ILE A 428 6.51 -2.12 -18.64
CA ILE A 428 7.49 -3.16 -18.32
C ILE A 428 8.89 -2.75 -18.80
N ASN A 429 9.01 -2.35 -20.07
CA ASN A 429 10.29 -1.96 -20.64
C ASN A 429 10.90 -0.78 -19.88
N SER A 430 10.13 0.29 -19.68
CA SER A 430 10.54 1.47 -18.91
C SER A 430 11.00 1.12 -17.49
N ALA A 431 10.21 0.32 -16.75
CA ALA A 431 10.59 -0.07 -15.39
C ALA A 431 11.88 -0.90 -15.36
N VAL A 432 12.09 -1.81 -16.32
CA VAL A 432 13.33 -2.59 -16.39
C VAL A 432 14.52 -1.71 -16.80
N ASP A 433 14.37 -0.82 -17.78
CA ASP A 433 15.44 0.10 -18.21
C ASP A 433 15.92 0.96 -17.04
N ILE A 434 14.98 1.53 -16.28
CA ILE A 434 15.29 2.33 -15.09
C ILE A 434 16.00 1.47 -14.03
N ALA A 435 15.61 0.21 -13.83
CA ALA A 435 16.27 -0.69 -12.90
C ALA A 435 17.73 -0.96 -13.32
N ILE A 436 17.98 -1.21 -14.61
CA ILE A 436 19.32 -1.42 -15.16
C ILE A 436 20.21 -0.19 -14.93
N GLU A 437 19.69 1.01 -15.24
CA GLU A 437 20.42 2.27 -15.06
C GLU A 437 20.77 2.52 -13.60
N LEU A 438 19.82 2.29 -12.69
CA LEU A 438 20.04 2.46 -11.25
C LEU A 438 21.06 1.46 -10.70
N GLU A 439 21.03 0.20 -11.14
CA GLU A 439 22.02 -0.80 -10.74
C GLU A 439 23.42 -0.48 -11.24
N ALA A 440 23.54 0.02 -12.48
CA ALA A 440 24.81 0.48 -13.04
C ALA A 440 25.37 1.67 -12.25
N ALA A 441 24.55 2.69 -11.99
CA ALA A 441 24.95 3.87 -11.24
C ALA A 441 25.36 3.55 -9.80
N LYS A 442 24.66 2.64 -9.13
CA LYS A 442 25.04 2.16 -7.77
C LYS A 442 26.42 1.51 -7.77
N LYS A 443 26.69 0.60 -8.72
CA LYS A 443 28.01 -0.06 -8.86
C LYS A 443 29.13 0.95 -9.11
N GLU A 444 28.88 1.98 -9.93
CA GLU A 444 29.85 3.03 -10.20
C GLU A 444 30.19 3.83 -8.92
N ILE A 445 29.17 4.22 -8.15
CA ILE A 445 29.35 4.92 -6.87
C ILE A 445 30.14 4.05 -5.87
N GLU A 446 29.79 2.78 -5.73
CA GLU A 446 30.48 1.84 -4.84
C GLU A 446 31.95 1.63 -5.25
N SER A 447 32.24 1.57 -6.55
CA SER A 447 33.61 1.45 -7.06
C SER A 447 34.48 2.67 -6.75
N LYS A 448 33.90 3.87 -6.76
CA LYS A 448 34.58 5.14 -6.42
C LYS A 448 34.85 5.28 -4.92
N ILE A 449 34.02 4.67 -4.07
CA ILE A 449 34.21 4.67 -2.61
C ILE A 449 35.28 3.65 -2.19
N THR A 450 35.41 2.56 -2.92
CA THR A 450 36.33 1.45 -2.60
C THR A 450 37.73 1.59 -3.20
N THR A 451 37.95 2.56 -4.09
CA THR A 451 39.29 2.91 -4.60
C THR A 451 39.99 3.88 -3.65
N PRO A 452 41.14 3.53 -3.03
CA PRO A 452 41.89 4.45 -2.19
C PRO A 452 42.35 5.66 -3.03
N PRO A 453 42.41 6.87 -2.46
CA PRO A 453 42.92 8.04 -3.18
C PRO A 453 44.33 7.73 -3.67
N ALA A 454 44.58 7.96 -4.96
CA ALA A 454 45.90 7.82 -5.54
C ALA A 454 46.88 8.71 -4.75
N MET A 455 47.88 8.08 -4.13
CA MET A 455 48.99 8.75 -3.44
C MET A 455 49.90 9.48 -4.42
#